data_AF-A0A841L0M3-F1
#
_entry.id   AF-A0A841L0M3-F1
#
_cell.length_a   1.000
_cell.length_b   1.000
_cell.length_c   1.000
_cell.angle_alpha   90.00
_cell.angle_beta   90.00
_cell.angle_gamma   90.00
#
_symmetry.space_group_name_H-M   'P 1'
#
loop_
_entity.id
_entity.type
_entity.pdbx_description
1 polymer ?
#
loop_
_entity_poly.entity_id
_entity_poly.type
_entity_poly.pdbx_seq_one_letter_code
_entity_poly.pdbx_strand_id
1 'polypeptide(L)'
;MKTRRMGMLIALLVIIVLQISWMYTSLGFKNQTSTNVSSVLEQIKPISELNTVEMYFHDIVDYEDAKYFHEVELPFTKKKFIFTVRAKVKAGINLNKINTEDIQIVDKKTIKIKLPTAEITSKEILEYKAYDEKDSLFNDIKNEDTFHALEAFEKDLEQQAIEMGILEKAVENAKLSIRQFLKGAGYEEVIFE
;
A
#
# COMPACT_ATOMS: atom_id res chain seq x y z
N MET A 1 13.21 -11.71 70.52
CA MET A 1 11.85 -11.54 69.96
C MET A 1 11.75 -10.65 68.72
N LYS A 2 12.59 -9.61 68.53
CA LYS A 2 12.52 -8.68 67.37
C LYS A 2 12.81 -9.33 66.00
N THR A 3 13.82 -10.21 65.90
CA THR A 3 14.24 -10.83 64.63
C THR A 3 13.20 -11.80 64.05
N ARG A 4 12.50 -12.55 64.90
CA ARG A 4 11.41 -13.48 64.49
C ARG A 4 10.16 -12.74 64.00
N ARG A 5 9.87 -11.55 64.54
CA ARG A 5 8.77 -10.69 64.09
C ARG A 5 9.07 -10.04 62.74
N MET A 6 10.33 -9.66 62.48
CA MET A 6 10.77 -9.12 61.20
C MET A 6 10.68 -10.15 60.07
N GLY A 7 11.11 -11.39 60.32
CA GLY A 7 10.99 -12.48 59.34
C GLY A 7 9.54 -12.81 58.97
N MET A 8 8.61 -12.71 59.94
CA MET A 8 7.17 -12.88 59.70
C MET A 8 6.58 -11.76 58.83
N LEU A 9 7.00 -10.51 59.03
CA LEU A 9 6.54 -9.38 58.22
C LEU A 9 7.03 -9.47 56.77
N ILE A 10 8.27 -9.92 56.56
CA ILE A 10 8.81 -10.13 55.21
C ILE A 10 8.06 -11.28 54.51
N ALA A 11 7.79 -12.38 55.21
CA ALA A 11 7.01 -13.49 54.66
C ALA A 11 5.58 -13.06 54.27
N LEU A 12 4.94 -12.22 55.09
CA LEU A 12 3.63 -11.64 54.78
C LEU A 12 3.66 -10.74 53.53
N LEU A 13 4.70 -9.90 53.38
CA LEU A 13 4.87 -9.07 52.19
C LEU A 13 5.05 -9.91 50.92
N VAL A 14 5.84 -10.98 50.98
CA VAL A 14 6.03 -11.90 49.85
C VAL A 14 4.72 -12.58 49.47
N ILE A 15 3.92 -13.02 50.46
CA ILE A 15 2.60 -13.62 50.21
C ILE A 15 1.64 -12.61 49.57
N ILE A 16 1.66 -11.35 50.02
CA ILE A 16 0.83 -10.28 49.43
C ILE A 16 1.22 -10.02 47.97
N VAL A 17 2.52 -9.96 47.66
CA VAL A 17 3.01 -9.79 46.28
C VAL A 17 2.59 -10.98 45.39
N LEU A 18 2.68 -12.20 45.90
CA LEU A 18 2.25 -13.40 45.18
C LEU A 18 0.73 -13.40 44.95
N GLN A 19 -0.06 -12.95 45.92
CA GLN A 19 -1.52 -12.85 45.76
C GLN A 19 -1.92 -11.77 44.78
N ILE A 20 -1.26 -10.61 44.80
CA ILE A 20 -1.47 -9.53 43.83
C ILE A 20 -1.07 -10.01 42.42
N SER A 21 0.08 -10.67 42.28
CA SER A 21 0.54 -11.26 41.01
C SER A 21 -0.48 -12.27 40.48
N TRP A 22 -1.00 -13.15 41.33
CA TRP A 22 -1.99 -14.15 40.94
C TRP A 22 -3.35 -13.51 40.59
N MET A 23 -3.72 -12.42 41.27
CA MET A 23 -4.91 -11.62 40.94
C MET A 23 -4.79 -10.96 39.56
N TYR A 24 -3.62 -10.41 39.23
CA TYR A 24 -3.35 -9.87 37.89
C TYR A 24 -3.35 -10.95 36.79
N THR A 25 -3.00 -12.19 37.09
CA THR A 25 -3.09 -13.31 36.12
C THR A 25 -4.49 -13.93 36.03
N SER A 26 -5.23 -13.96 37.14
CA SER A 26 -6.57 -14.56 37.24
C SER A 26 -7.67 -13.66 36.67
N LEU A 27 -7.45 -12.35 36.62
CA LEU A 27 -8.24 -11.42 35.81
C LEU A 27 -7.86 -11.63 34.34
N GLY A 28 -8.35 -12.74 33.77
CA GLY A 28 -8.18 -13.04 32.36
C GLY A 28 -8.85 -11.95 31.51
N PHE A 29 -8.05 -11.00 31.03
CA PHE A 29 -8.49 -9.99 30.08
C PHE A 29 -8.86 -10.69 28.75
N LYS A 30 -10.15 -10.93 28.55
CA LYS A 30 -10.68 -11.42 27.28
C LYS A 30 -10.85 -10.23 26.36
N ASN A 31 -9.89 -10.02 25.46
CA ASN A 31 -10.01 -9.03 24.40
C ASN A 31 -11.17 -9.45 23.48
N GLN A 32 -12.29 -8.72 23.54
CA GLN A 32 -13.37 -8.84 22.56
C GLN A 32 -13.21 -7.73 21.54
N THR A 33 -12.64 -8.06 20.39
CA THR A 33 -12.58 -7.13 19.25
C THR A 33 -13.89 -7.27 18.48
N SER A 34 -14.71 -6.22 18.48
CA SER A 34 -15.90 -6.13 17.64
C SER A 34 -15.64 -5.09 16.56
N THR A 35 -15.70 -5.51 15.30
CA THR A 35 -15.53 -4.62 14.15
C THR A 35 -16.89 -4.42 13.50
N ASN A 36 -17.50 -3.25 13.73
CA ASN A 36 -18.72 -2.86 13.02
C ASN A 36 -18.34 -2.04 11.80
N VAL A 37 -18.51 -2.60 10.61
CA VAL A 37 -18.35 -1.87 9.34
C VAL A 37 -19.73 -1.39 8.90
N SER A 38 -19.87 -0.08 8.70
CA SER A 38 -21.04 0.53 8.08
C SER A 38 -20.56 1.42 6.94
N SER A 39 -21.18 1.31 5.77
CA SER A 39 -20.75 2.02 4.57
C SER A 39 -21.90 2.84 4.01
N VAL A 40 -21.58 4.06 3.58
CA VAL A 40 -22.50 4.96 2.88
C VAL A 40 -21.96 5.16 1.47
N LEU A 41 -22.80 4.96 0.45
CA LEU A 41 -22.42 5.25 -0.93
C LEU A 41 -22.20 6.75 -1.08
N GLU A 42 -20.98 7.15 -1.41
CA GLU A 42 -20.65 8.56 -1.62
C GLU A 42 -21.02 9.02 -3.04
N GLN A 43 -20.55 8.31 -4.07
CA GLN A 43 -20.76 8.72 -5.47
C GLN A 43 -20.65 7.56 -6.46
N ILE A 44 -21.37 7.68 -7.58
CA ILE A 44 -21.20 6.86 -8.79
C ILE A 44 -20.71 7.80 -9.91
N LYS A 45 -19.62 7.43 -10.59
CA LYS A 45 -19.08 8.19 -11.73
C LYS A 45 -18.96 7.29 -12.97
N PRO A 46 -19.32 7.78 -14.17
CA PRO A 46 -18.98 7.08 -15.40
C PRO A 46 -17.47 7.16 -15.65
N ILE A 47 -16.87 6.04 -16.01
CA ILE A 47 -15.45 5.94 -16.37
C ILE A 47 -15.32 5.30 -17.76
N SER A 48 -14.31 5.71 -18.51
CA SER A 48 -13.95 5.12 -19.79
C SER A 48 -12.43 5.04 -19.86
N GLU A 49 -11.90 3.90 -19.46
CA GLU A 49 -10.47 3.67 -19.32
C GLU A 49 -10.07 2.44 -20.14
N LEU A 50 -9.03 2.59 -20.96
CA LEU A 50 -8.42 1.50 -21.70
C LEU A 50 -7.11 1.11 -21.02
N ASN A 51 -7.18 0.20 -20.06
CA ASN A 51 -6.02 -0.36 -19.37
C ASN A 51 -5.37 -1.45 -20.22
N THR A 52 -4.11 -1.24 -20.60
CA THR A 52 -3.43 -2.07 -21.60
C THR A 52 -2.14 -2.69 -21.10
N VAL A 53 -1.70 -2.32 -19.90
CA VAL A 53 -0.54 -2.88 -19.22
C VAL A 53 -0.82 -3.05 -17.75
N GLU A 54 -0.31 -4.15 -17.21
CA GLU A 54 -0.24 -4.44 -15.78
C GLU A 54 1.19 -4.90 -15.46
N MET A 55 1.77 -4.32 -14.42
CA MET A 55 3.08 -4.70 -13.88
C MET A 55 2.90 -5.23 -12.47
N TYR A 56 3.62 -6.29 -12.14
CA TYR A 56 3.62 -6.93 -10.83
C TYR A 56 4.98 -6.72 -10.16
N PHE A 57 4.92 -6.35 -8.88
CA PHE A 57 6.08 -6.05 -8.05
C PHE A 57 6.11 -6.98 -6.85
N HIS A 58 7.31 -7.40 -6.47
CA HIS A 58 7.54 -8.20 -5.29
C HIS A 58 8.78 -7.67 -4.58
N ASP A 59 8.53 -6.79 -3.62
CA ASP A 59 9.57 -5.97 -3.01
C ASP A 59 9.76 -6.34 -1.55
N ILE A 60 10.99 -6.14 -1.08
CA ILE A 60 11.36 -6.23 0.33
C ILE A 60 11.58 -4.80 0.79
N VAL A 61 10.76 -4.35 1.75
CA VAL A 61 10.83 -3.01 2.30
C VAL A 61 11.50 -3.07 3.66
N ASP A 62 12.62 -2.35 3.77
CA ASP A 62 13.34 -2.11 5.01
C ASP A 62 12.82 -0.80 5.62
N TYR A 63 12.10 -0.89 6.75
CA TYR A 63 11.65 0.28 7.48
C TYR A 63 12.53 0.51 8.71
N GLU A 64 12.93 1.76 8.93
CA GLU A 64 13.70 2.20 10.08
C GLU A 64 13.16 3.52 10.61
N ASP A 65 13.01 3.61 11.93
CA ASP A 65 12.60 4.83 12.63
C ASP A 65 13.36 4.94 13.95
N ALA A 66 13.65 6.16 14.40
CA ALA A 66 14.36 6.44 15.65
C ALA A 66 13.84 7.74 16.27
N LYS A 67 13.85 7.83 17.59
CA LYS A 67 13.44 9.05 18.29
C LYS A 67 14.62 10.02 18.39
N TYR A 68 14.36 11.28 18.09
CA TYR A 68 15.35 12.35 18.17
C TYR A 68 15.01 13.30 19.31
N PHE A 69 16.05 13.76 20.02
CA PHE A 69 15.98 14.91 20.91
C PHE A 69 16.84 16.03 20.32
N HIS A 70 16.20 17.07 19.78
CA HIS A 70 16.83 18.01 18.85
C HIS A 70 17.45 17.26 17.64
N GLU A 71 18.74 17.42 17.38
CA GLU A 71 19.46 16.77 16.27
C GLU A 71 20.17 15.47 16.70
N VAL A 72 20.00 15.03 17.95
CA VAL A 72 20.66 13.84 18.49
C VAL A 72 19.69 12.66 18.54
N GLU A 73 20.06 11.56 17.89
CA GLU A 73 19.35 10.29 17.96
C GLU A 73 19.43 9.71 19.39
N LEU A 74 18.28 9.35 19.97
CA LEU A 74 18.23 8.73 21.29
C LEU A 74 18.65 7.26 21.19
N PRO A 75 19.69 6.82 21.95
CA PRO A 75 20.13 5.42 21.92
C PRO A 75 19.00 4.50 22.40
N PHE A 76 18.93 3.29 21.84
CA PHE A 76 17.92 2.26 22.14
C PHE A 76 16.46 2.64 21.77
N THR A 77 16.24 3.64 20.91
CA THR A 77 14.89 4.00 20.41
C THR A 77 14.66 3.60 18.96
N LYS A 78 15.72 3.16 18.27
CA LYS A 78 15.68 2.71 16.89
C LYS A 78 14.83 1.44 16.77
N LYS A 79 13.83 1.49 15.88
CA LYS A 79 13.01 0.36 15.47
C LYS A 79 13.33 0.05 14.01
N LYS A 80 13.52 -1.23 13.70
CA LYS A 80 13.73 -1.73 12.33
C LYS A 80 12.88 -2.96 12.14
N PHE A 81 12.10 -2.98 11.07
CA PHE A 81 11.39 -4.18 10.62
C PHE A 81 11.46 -4.30 9.11
N ILE A 82 11.34 -5.52 8.62
CA ILE A 82 11.37 -5.83 7.20
C ILE A 82 10.00 -6.38 6.84
N PHE A 83 9.43 -5.98 5.72
CA PHE A 83 8.23 -6.62 5.21
C PHE A 83 8.30 -6.85 3.71
N THR A 84 7.72 -7.94 3.24
CA THR A 84 7.56 -8.16 1.80
C THR A 84 6.24 -7.57 1.34
N VAL A 85 6.23 -6.90 0.21
CA VAL A 85 5.01 -6.40 -0.44
C VAL A 85 4.88 -7.01 -1.82
N ARG A 86 3.67 -7.46 -2.14
CA ARG A 86 3.25 -7.74 -3.51
C ARG A 86 2.29 -6.68 -3.94
N ALA A 87 2.58 -6.03 -5.04
CA ALA A 87 1.74 -4.99 -5.59
C ALA A 87 1.59 -5.14 -7.09
N LYS A 88 0.56 -4.50 -7.64
CA LYS A 88 0.41 -4.36 -9.08
C LYS A 88 0.08 -2.92 -9.43
N VAL A 89 0.58 -2.49 -10.57
CA VAL A 89 0.31 -1.17 -11.17
C VAL A 89 -0.29 -1.39 -12.55
N LYS A 90 -1.39 -0.71 -12.82
CA LYS A 90 -2.01 -0.66 -14.15
C LYS A 90 -1.83 0.70 -14.76
N ALA A 91 -1.59 0.71 -16.07
CA ALA A 91 -1.57 1.93 -16.85
C ALA A 91 -2.41 1.77 -18.13
N GLY A 92 -2.92 2.88 -18.60
CA GLY A 92 -3.84 2.91 -19.71
C GLY A 92 -4.09 4.31 -20.25
N ILE A 93 -5.05 4.39 -21.16
CA ILE A 93 -5.50 5.64 -21.78
C ILE A 93 -6.89 5.97 -21.22
N ASN A 94 -7.04 7.19 -20.70
CA ASN A 94 -8.34 7.70 -20.29
C ASN A 94 -9.09 8.22 -21.51
N LEU A 95 -10.08 7.44 -21.96
CA LEU A 95 -10.85 7.73 -23.17
C LEU A 95 -11.82 8.89 -22.96
N ASN A 96 -12.14 9.28 -21.73
CA ASN A 96 -12.93 10.49 -21.46
C ASN A 96 -12.20 11.77 -21.88
N LYS A 97 -10.88 11.70 -22.10
CA LYS A 97 -10.06 12.82 -22.58
C LYS A 97 -10.01 12.92 -24.12
N ILE A 98 -10.65 12.00 -24.84
CA ILE A 98 -10.73 12.03 -26.31
C ILE A 98 -11.96 12.82 -26.72
N ASN A 99 -11.75 13.87 -27.52
CA ASN A 99 -12.80 14.67 -28.10
C ASN A 99 -13.03 14.31 -29.57
N THR A 100 -14.11 14.81 -30.15
CA THR A 100 -14.41 14.63 -31.58
C THR A 100 -13.33 15.23 -32.49
N GLU A 101 -12.64 16.28 -32.04
CA GLU A 101 -11.50 16.90 -32.76
C GLU A 101 -10.26 16.00 -32.84
N ASP A 102 -10.12 15.06 -31.90
CA ASP A 102 -9.02 14.09 -31.87
C ASP A 102 -9.26 12.92 -32.83
N ILE A 103 -10.43 12.84 -33.46
CA ILE A 103 -10.81 11.77 -34.40
C ILE A 103 -11.15 12.38 -35.76
N GLN A 104 -10.37 12.02 -36.78
CA GLN A 104 -10.56 12.51 -38.14
C GLN A 104 -10.71 11.34 -39.10
N ILE A 105 -11.86 11.28 -39.77
CA ILE A 105 -12.09 10.37 -40.90
C ILE A 105 -11.49 11.04 -42.13
N VAL A 106 -10.37 10.52 -42.62
CA VAL A 106 -9.67 11.07 -43.78
C VAL A 106 -10.39 10.67 -45.07
N ASP A 107 -10.83 9.41 -45.15
CA ASP A 107 -11.62 8.87 -46.26
C ASP A 107 -12.45 7.65 -45.78
N LYS A 108 -13.05 6.89 -46.70
CA LYS A 108 -13.90 5.72 -46.37
C LYS A 108 -13.19 4.59 -45.64
N LYS A 109 -11.86 4.52 -45.69
CA LYS A 109 -11.02 3.43 -45.18
C LYS A 109 -9.94 3.90 -44.22
N THR A 110 -9.68 5.20 -44.14
CA THR A 110 -8.60 5.78 -43.34
C THR A 110 -9.13 6.62 -42.19
N ILE A 111 -8.68 6.31 -40.97
CA ILE A 111 -8.98 7.07 -39.77
C ILE A 111 -7.69 7.52 -39.08
N LYS A 112 -7.69 8.77 -38.63
CA LYS A 112 -6.62 9.37 -37.84
C LYS A 112 -7.13 9.67 -36.44
N ILE A 113 -6.34 9.29 -35.43
CA ILE A 113 -6.70 9.45 -34.02
C ILE A 113 -5.52 10.02 -33.25
N LYS A 114 -5.76 11.07 -32.48
CA LYS A 114 -4.83 11.57 -31.48
C LYS A 114 -5.18 10.97 -30.13
N LEU A 115 -4.22 10.24 -29.53
CA LEU A 115 -4.44 9.64 -28.22
C LEU A 115 -3.92 10.57 -27.11
N PRO A 116 -4.62 10.68 -25.97
CA PRO A 116 -4.07 11.36 -24.82
C PRO A 116 -2.89 10.55 -24.27
N THR A 117 -2.07 11.21 -23.45
CA THR A 117 -0.96 10.55 -22.75
C THR A 117 -1.47 9.44 -21.85
N ALA A 118 -0.73 8.33 -21.76
CA ALA A 118 -1.05 7.28 -20.80
C ALA A 118 -0.88 7.79 -19.36
N GLU A 119 -1.67 7.22 -18.46
CA GLU A 119 -1.62 7.47 -17.03
C GLU A 119 -1.70 6.16 -16.26
N ILE A 120 -1.14 6.16 -15.04
CA ILE A 120 -1.37 5.07 -14.08
C ILE A 120 -2.81 5.19 -13.60
N THR A 121 -3.59 4.14 -13.84
CA THR A 121 -5.03 4.09 -13.54
C THR A 121 -5.32 3.36 -12.24
N SER A 122 -4.42 2.49 -11.79
CA SER A 122 -4.57 1.74 -10.55
C SER A 122 -3.22 1.36 -9.97
N LYS A 123 -3.13 1.48 -8.64
CA LYS A 123 -2.05 0.96 -7.81
C LYS A 123 -2.72 0.14 -6.72
N GLU A 124 -2.30 -1.11 -6.55
CA GLU A 124 -2.95 -2.01 -5.61
C GLU A 124 -1.90 -2.86 -4.89
N ILE A 125 -1.91 -2.80 -3.56
CA ILE A 125 -1.19 -3.74 -2.71
C ILE A 125 -2.03 -5.01 -2.61
N LEU A 126 -1.49 -6.11 -3.13
CA LEU A 126 -2.15 -7.41 -3.14
C LEU A 126 -1.97 -8.16 -1.82
N GLU A 127 -0.76 -8.09 -1.28
CA GLU A 127 -0.36 -8.80 -0.08
C GLU A 127 0.82 -8.07 0.54
N TYR A 128 0.84 -7.96 1.88
CA TYR A 128 2.04 -7.58 2.60
C TYR A 128 2.24 -8.51 3.79
N LYS A 129 3.49 -8.75 4.16
CA LYS A 129 3.85 -9.59 5.29
C LYS A 129 5.04 -9.01 6.02
N ALA A 130 4.84 -8.67 7.29
CA ALA A 130 5.91 -8.26 8.19
C ALA A 130 6.74 -9.49 8.62
N TYR A 131 8.06 -9.31 8.65
CA TYR A 131 9.07 -10.27 9.09
C TYR A 131 9.84 -9.71 10.29
N ASP A 132 10.42 -10.65 11.05
CA ASP A 132 10.85 -10.61 12.44
C ASP A 132 11.54 -9.32 12.94
N GLU A 133 11.22 -9.01 14.19
CA GLU A 133 11.33 -7.72 14.86
C GLU A 133 12.69 -7.62 15.57
N LYS A 134 13.45 -6.53 15.34
CA LYS A 134 14.40 -6.11 16.36
C LYS A 134 13.63 -5.30 17.39
N ASP A 135 13.11 -6.03 18.37
CA ASP A 135 12.35 -5.50 19.49
C ASP A 135 13.20 -4.43 20.21
N SER A 136 12.77 -3.18 20.09
CA SER A 136 13.39 -2.06 20.76
C SER A 136 12.80 -2.01 22.16
N LEU A 137 13.62 -2.10 23.21
CA LEU A 137 13.17 -2.20 24.63
C LEU A 137 12.23 -1.05 25.09
N PHE A 138 12.07 -0.01 24.28
CA PHE A 138 11.30 1.20 24.59
C PHE A 138 10.42 1.72 23.43
N ASN A 139 10.32 0.99 22.31
CA ASN A 139 9.62 1.47 21.11
C ASN A 139 9.00 0.32 20.29
N ASP A 140 7.90 -0.24 20.77
CA ASP A 140 7.13 -1.30 20.11
C ASP A 140 6.63 -0.86 18.72
N ILE A 141 6.62 -1.79 17.76
CA ILE A 141 6.06 -1.55 16.42
C ILE A 141 4.55 -1.41 16.53
N LYS A 142 4.00 -0.33 15.96
CA LYS A 142 2.56 -0.08 15.91
C LYS A 142 2.02 -0.31 14.51
N ASN A 143 0.72 -0.58 14.41
CA ASN A 143 0.00 -0.62 13.12
C ASN A 143 0.18 0.66 12.30
N GLU A 144 0.35 1.80 12.98
CA GLU A 144 0.66 3.11 12.37
C GLU A 144 1.97 3.09 11.59
N ASP A 145 2.99 2.38 12.08
CA ASP A 145 4.29 2.30 11.43
C ASP A 145 4.21 1.51 10.13
N THR A 146 3.47 0.41 10.12
CA THR A 146 3.17 -0.37 8.92
C THR A 146 2.41 0.47 7.90
N PHE A 147 1.44 1.27 8.35
CA PHE A 147 0.69 2.17 7.46
C PHE A 147 1.62 3.21 6.80
N HIS A 148 2.48 3.87 7.59
CA HIS A 148 3.46 4.82 7.05
C HIS A 148 4.45 4.17 6.07
N ALA A 149 4.89 2.95 6.37
CA ALA A 149 5.78 2.21 5.49
C ALA A 149 5.10 1.83 4.17
N LEU A 150 3.81 1.43 4.20
CA LEU A 150 3.02 1.17 3.00
C LEU A 150 2.76 2.44 2.19
N GLU A 151 2.50 3.59 2.83
CA GLU A 151 2.33 4.87 2.13
C GLU A 151 3.63 5.31 1.41
N ALA A 152 4.79 5.12 2.06
CA ALA A 152 6.08 5.38 1.44
C ALA A 152 6.33 4.42 0.27
N PHE A 153 6.01 3.14 0.45
CA PHE A 153 6.09 2.12 -0.60
C PHE A 153 5.21 2.46 -1.81
N GLU A 154 3.96 2.92 -1.62
CA GLU A 154 3.08 3.27 -2.75
C GLU A 154 3.63 4.40 -3.62
N LYS A 155 4.36 5.36 -3.04
CA LYS A 155 5.02 6.45 -3.78
C LYS A 155 6.21 5.91 -4.59
N ASP A 156 7.00 5.04 -3.99
CA ASP A 156 8.13 4.39 -4.64
C ASP A 156 7.68 3.47 -5.78
N LEU A 157 6.62 2.69 -5.56
CA LEU A 157 6.01 1.80 -6.54
C LEU A 157 5.59 2.52 -7.83
N GLU A 158 5.01 3.72 -7.70
CA GLU A 158 4.63 4.54 -8.85
C GLU A 158 5.85 4.96 -9.68
N GLN A 159 6.89 5.45 -9.00
CA GLN A 159 8.12 5.88 -9.64
C GLN A 159 8.83 4.70 -10.31
N GLN A 160 8.93 3.56 -9.62
CA GLN A 160 9.47 2.33 -10.18
C GLN A 160 8.75 1.91 -11.46
N ALA A 161 7.41 1.93 -11.47
CA ALA A 161 6.63 1.56 -12.64
C ALA A 161 6.88 2.50 -13.83
N ILE A 162 6.98 3.82 -13.56
CA ILE A 162 7.34 4.82 -14.58
C ILE A 162 8.74 4.55 -15.14
N GLU A 163 9.73 4.31 -14.28
CA GLU A 163 11.11 4.02 -14.70
C GLU A 163 11.24 2.72 -15.50
N MET A 164 10.40 1.73 -15.21
CA MET A 164 10.30 0.48 -15.99
C MET A 164 9.51 0.63 -17.30
N GLY A 165 9.04 1.83 -17.61
CA GLY A 165 8.41 2.17 -18.89
C GLY A 165 6.96 1.72 -19.00
N ILE A 166 6.20 1.73 -17.89
CA ILE A 166 4.80 1.29 -17.90
C ILE A 166 3.93 2.16 -18.83
N LEU A 167 4.21 3.46 -18.90
CA LEU A 167 3.44 4.42 -19.69
C LEU A 167 3.66 4.24 -21.19
N GLU A 168 4.90 4.02 -21.60
CA GLU A 168 5.29 3.77 -23.00
C GLU A 168 4.65 2.47 -23.50
N LYS A 169 4.75 1.39 -22.69
CA LYS A 169 4.10 0.11 -22.99
C LYS A 169 2.58 0.28 -23.06
N ALA A 170 1.99 1.10 -22.19
CA ALA A 170 0.55 1.35 -22.19
C ALA A 170 0.09 2.03 -23.48
N VAL A 171 0.82 3.06 -23.94
CA VAL A 171 0.55 3.73 -25.23
C VAL A 171 0.69 2.76 -26.40
N GLU A 172 1.77 1.97 -26.44
CA GLU A 172 2.01 0.99 -27.51
C GLU A 172 0.88 -0.02 -27.59
N ASN A 173 0.51 -0.64 -26.46
CA ASN A 173 -0.55 -1.63 -26.40
C ASN A 173 -1.93 -1.01 -26.69
N ALA A 174 -2.16 0.24 -26.30
CA ALA A 174 -3.39 0.96 -26.62
C ALA A 174 -3.52 1.21 -28.14
N LYS A 175 -2.45 1.68 -28.79
CA LYS A 175 -2.41 1.85 -30.25
C LYS A 175 -2.69 0.52 -30.97
N LEU A 176 -2.10 -0.57 -30.50
CA LEU A 176 -2.36 -1.91 -31.07
C LEU A 176 -3.84 -2.31 -30.91
N SER A 177 -4.40 -2.16 -29.71
CA SER A 177 -5.78 -2.54 -29.40
C SER A 177 -6.79 -1.73 -30.21
N ILE A 178 -6.62 -0.40 -30.25
CA ILE A 178 -7.48 0.52 -31.00
C ILE A 178 -7.38 0.24 -32.50
N ARG A 179 -6.17 -0.01 -33.02
CA ARG A 179 -5.97 -0.37 -34.43
C ARG A 179 -6.71 -1.65 -34.79
N GLN A 180 -6.61 -2.69 -33.96
CA GLN A 180 -7.31 -3.95 -34.20
C GLN A 180 -8.83 -3.76 -34.19
N PHE A 181 -9.35 -2.99 -33.23
CA PHE A 181 -10.76 -2.67 -33.14
C PHE A 181 -11.28 -1.96 -34.40
N LEU A 182 -10.60 -0.90 -34.84
CA LEU A 182 -10.99 -0.12 -36.02
C LEU A 182 -10.86 -0.91 -37.32
N LYS A 183 -9.87 -1.79 -37.41
CA LYS A 183 -9.76 -2.74 -38.52
C LYS A 183 -10.95 -3.69 -38.57
N GLY A 184 -11.38 -4.21 -37.41
CA GLY A 184 -12.61 -5.01 -37.31
C GLY A 184 -13.87 -4.23 -37.70
N ALA A 185 -13.88 -2.90 -37.51
CA ALA A 185 -14.97 -2.01 -37.90
C ALA A 185 -14.97 -1.60 -39.39
N GLY A 186 -13.96 -2.02 -40.17
CA GLY A 186 -13.89 -1.79 -41.62
C GLY A 186 -12.91 -0.71 -42.09
N TYR A 187 -12.13 -0.10 -41.19
CA TYR A 187 -11.03 0.80 -41.57
C TYR A 187 -9.78 -0.02 -41.94
N GLU A 188 -9.12 0.28 -43.05
CA GLU A 188 -7.90 -0.43 -43.48
C GLU A 188 -6.64 0.20 -42.89
N GLU A 189 -6.63 1.53 -42.76
CA GLU A 189 -5.51 2.32 -42.27
C GLU A 189 -5.89 3.13 -41.03
N VAL A 190 -5.06 3.03 -39.99
CA VAL A 190 -5.23 3.72 -38.71
C VAL A 190 -3.94 4.46 -38.37
N ILE A 191 -4.01 5.79 -38.40
CA ILE A 191 -2.89 6.69 -38.14
C ILE A 191 -3.03 7.25 -36.72
N PHE A 192 -1.95 7.17 -35.93
CA PHE A 192 -1.90 7.77 -34.61
C PHE A 192 -1.00 9.01 -34.63
N GLU A 193 -1.50 10.12 -34.10
CA GLU A 193 -0.72 11.34 -33.82
C GLU A 193 -0.24 11.37 -32.37
#